data_AF-A0A1J5QYG4-F1
#
_entry.id   AF-A0A1J5QYG4-F1
#
_cell.length_a   1.000
_cell.length_b   1.000
_cell.length_c   1.000
_cell.angle_alpha   90.00
_cell.angle_beta   90.00
_cell.angle_gamma   90.00
#
_symmetry.space_group_name_H-M   'P 1'
#
loop_
_entity.id
_entity.type
_entity.pdbx_description
1 polymer ?
#
loop_
_entity_poly.entity_id
_entity_poly.type
_entity_poly.pdbx_seq_one_letter_code
_entity_poly.pdbx_strand_id
1 'polypeptide(L)'
;MEFIVLSALQRCLGLRAQEAIQAAGSLAVWEHCLVLNRPIAVSEGTKGGRTRTAVVPEGLRERALIAVRAAQDLAQRHDGKLVEASSLKAARDRYRHTCAACGLVGDVASHGLRYAWAQDRYRAYQREGFEPAEAVRRLSEDLGHGSGRGRYVRMVYLRGMRDEA
;
A
#
# COMPACT_ATOMS: atom_id res chain seq x y z
N MET A 1 4.29 -18.15 2.53
CA MET A 1 5.05 -17.26 1.62
C MET A 1 4.19 -16.14 1.06
N GLU A 2 3.01 -16.43 0.49
CA GLU A 2 2.07 -15.42 -0.05
C GLU A 2 1.77 -14.27 0.93
N PHE A 3 1.45 -14.59 2.19
CA PHE A 3 1.17 -13.57 3.22
C PHE A 3 2.30 -12.55 3.41
N ILE A 4 3.54 -13.01 3.51
CA ILE A 4 4.71 -12.15 3.74
C ILE A 4 4.85 -11.17 2.57
N VAL A 5 4.71 -11.67 1.34
CA VAL A 5 4.80 -10.87 0.12
C VAL A 5 3.67 -9.83 0.05
N LEU A 6 2.40 -10.25 0.21
CA LEU A 6 1.24 -9.36 0.13
C LEU A 6 1.23 -8.30 1.23
N SER A 7 1.57 -8.69 2.47
CA SER A 7 1.65 -7.76 3.60
C SER A 7 2.81 -6.77 3.43
N ALA A 8 3.95 -7.20 2.89
CA ALA A 8 5.06 -6.31 2.56
C ALA A 8 4.69 -5.30 1.46
N LEU A 9 3.99 -5.73 0.41
CA LEU A 9 3.47 -4.82 -0.61
C LEU A 9 2.53 -3.77 0.00
N GLN A 10 1.59 -4.19 0.86
CA GLN A 10 0.71 -3.23 1.56
C GLN A 10 1.50 -2.26 2.43
N ARG A 11 2.48 -2.75 3.19
CA ARG A 11 3.26 -1.94 4.13
C ARG A 11 4.20 -0.95 3.45
N CYS A 12 4.74 -1.30 2.28
CA CYS A 12 5.79 -0.51 1.60
C CYS A 12 5.22 0.40 0.50
N LEU A 13 4.11 0.01 -0.13
CA LEU A 13 3.47 0.77 -1.22
C LEU A 13 2.10 1.38 -0.82
N GLY A 14 1.68 1.15 0.43
CA GLY A 14 0.41 1.64 0.94
C GLY A 14 -0.78 1.05 0.22
N LEU A 15 -0.74 -0.22 -0.21
CA LEU A 15 -1.83 -0.84 -0.96
C LEU A 15 -3.02 -1.22 -0.07
N ARG A 16 -4.23 -1.20 -0.64
CA ARG A 16 -5.38 -1.95 -0.11
C ARG A 16 -5.11 -3.44 -0.27
N ALA A 17 -5.73 -4.29 0.54
CA ALA A 17 -5.60 -5.74 0.39
C ALA A 17 -5.95 -6.21 -1.03
N GLN A 18 -7.02 -5.67 -1.63
CA GLN A 18 -7.40 -6.01 -2.99
C GLN A 18 -6.42 -5.49 -4.06
N GLU A 19 -5.83 -4.31 -3.85
CA GLU A 19 -4.78 -3.79 -4.75
C GLU A 19 -3.55 -4.70 -4.70
N ALA A 20 -3.16 -5.18 -3.50
CA ALA A 20 -2.04 -6.11 -3.34
C ALA A 20 -2.31 -7.48 -3.99
N ILE A 21 -3.53 -8.03 -3.82
CA ILE A 21 -3.92 -9.32 -4.43
C ILE A 21 -3.87 -9.27 -5.96
N GLN A 22 -4.21 -8.12 -6.56
CA GLN A 22 -4.29 -7.96 -8.01
C GLN A 22 -3.06 -7.24 -8.60
N ALA A 23 -1.99 -7.08 -7.83
CA ALA A 23 -0.82 -6.30 -8.24
C ALA A 23 0.02 -6.93 -9.36
N ALA A 24 -0.16 -8.23 -9.65
CA ALA A 24 0.74 -9.02 -10.50
C ALA A 24 1.10 -8.32 -11.82
N GLY A 25 0.10 -7.81 -12.55
CA GLY A 25 0.31 -7.13 -13.83
C GLY A 25 1.02 -5.78 -13.75
N SER A 26 1.15 -5.19 -12.57
CA SER A 26 1.80 -3.88 -12.36
C SER A 26 3.24 -3.99 -11.82
N LEU A 27 3.67 -5.16 -11.36
CA LEU A 27 4.92 -5.31 -10.59
C LEU A 27 6.17 -4.88 -11.36
N ALA A 28 6.29 -5.25 -12.64
CA ALA A 28 7.47 -4.89 -13.45
C ALA A 28 7.57 -3.37 -13.65
N VAL A 29 6.43 -2.70 -13.89
CA VAL A 29 6.37 -1.24 -14.01
C VAL A 29 6.67 -0.58 -12.68
N TRP A 30 6.15 -1.12 -11.57
CA TRP A 30 6.42 -0.59 -10.24
C TRP A 30 7.90 -0.72 -9.86
N GLU A 31 8.56 -1.84 -10.19
CA GLU A 31 10.01 -1.96 -9.99
C GLU A 31 10.77 -0.86 -10.74
N HIS A 32 10.47 -0.66 -12.02
CA HIS A 32 11.11 0.38 -12.80
C HIS A 32 10.87 1.78 -12.21
N CYS A 33 9.64 2.09 -11.80
CA CYS A 33 9.33 3.34 -11.11
C CYS A 33 10.12 3.50 -9.82
N LEU A 34 10.21 2.46 -8.99
CA LEU A 34 10.94 2.50 -7.72
C LEU A 34 12.44 2.76 -7.92
N VAL A 35 13.06 2.11 -8.91
CA VAL A 35 14.47 2.31 -9.29
C VAL A 35 14.73 3.74 -9.75
N LEU A 36 13.83 4.30 -10.56
CA LEU A 36 13.95 5.67 -11.07
C LEU A 36 13.45 6.76 -10.11
N ASN A 37 13.05 6.40 -8.88
CA ASN A 37 12.39 7.30 -7.94
C ASN A 37 11.19 8.05 -8.54
N ARG A 38 10.37 7.31 -9.30
CA ARG A 38 9.13 7.80 -9.89
C ARG A 38 7.93 7.29 -9.09
N PRO A 39 6.82 8.06 -9.09
CA PRO A 39 5.58 7.58 -8.50
C PRO A 39 5.08 6.29 -9.17
N ILE A 40 4.46 5.41 -8.39
CA ILE A 40 3.79 4.21 -8.92
C ILE A 40 2.32 4.52 -9.25
N ALA A 41 1.81 3.96 -10.35
CA ALA A 41 0.40 4.03 -10.70
C ALA A 41 -0.32 2.74 -10.26
N VAL A 42 -1.41 2.87 -9.51
CA VAL A 42 -2.22 1.75 -9.02
C VAL A 42 -3.61 1.86 -9.66
N SER A 43 -3.92 0.97 -10.60
CA SER A 43 -5.24 0.86 -11.26
C SER A 43 -6.03 -0.34 -10.75
N GLU A 44 -5.37 -1.50 -10.66
CA GLU A 44 -6.00 -2.77 -10.32
C GLU A 44 -6.44 -2.83 -8.85
N GLY A 45 -7.68 -3.26 -8.64
CA GLY A 45 -8.25 -3.39 -7.29
C GLY A 45 -8.56 -2.09 -6.57
N THR A 46 -8.47 -0.96 -7.26
CA THR A 46 -8.87 0.34 -6.72
C THR A 46 -10.38 0.42 -6.48
N LYS A 47 -10.77 1.22 -5.49
CA LYS A 47 -12.19 1.40 -5.17
C LYS A 47 -12.89 2.19 -6.27
N GLY A 48 -13.83 1.54 -6.97
CA GLY A 48 -14.60 2.16 -8.05
C GLY A 48 -13.79 2.44 -9.32
N GLY A 49 -12.71 1.69 -9.55
CA GLY A 49 -11.88 1.80 -10.76
C GLY A 49 -11.05 3.08 -10.88
N ARG A 50 -10.95 3.87 -9.81
CA ARG A 50 -10.21 5.13 -9.82
C ARG A 50 -8.73 4.87 -9.61
N THR A 51 -7.96 5.03 -10.67
CA THR A 51 -6.48 5.01 -10.61
C THR A 51 -5.98 6.04 -9.61
N ARG A 52 -5.00 5.65 -8.82
CA ARG A 52 -4.24 6.56 -7.95
C ARG A 52 -2.76 6.44 -8.24
N THR A 53 -2.04 7.52 -8.01
CA THR A 53 -0.59 7.54 -8.02
C THR A 53 -0.11 7.57 -6.57
N ALA A 54 1.01 6.92 -6.26
CA ALA A 54 1.61 7.00 -4.93
C ALA A 54 3.12 7.23 -5.03
N VAL A 55 3.62 8.22 -4.28
CA VAL A 55 5.05 8.39 -4.08
C VAL A 55 5.51 7.53 -2.91
N VAL A 56 6.48 6.66 -3.13
CA VAL A 56 7.01 5.80 -2.06
C VAL A 56 8.06 6.58 -1.27
N PRO A 57 7.95 6.67 0.08
CA PRO A 57 8.96 7.34 0.90
C PRO A 57 10.36 6.74 0.71
N GLU A 58 11.40 7.57 0.73
CA GLU A 58 12.80 7.13 0.58
C GLU A 58 13.14 5.97 1.52
N GLY A 59 12.82 6.11 2.81
CA GLY A 59 13.08 5.08 3.83
C GLY A 59 12.32 3.76 3.66
N LEU A 60 11.38 3.67 2.71
CA LEU A 60 10.67 2.43 2.37
C LEU A 60 11.06 1.89 0.99
N ARG A 61 11.85 2.62 0.19
CA ARG A 61 12.11 2.31 -1.22
C ARG A 61 12.80 0.97 -1.41
N GLU A 62 13.87 0.70 -0.66
CA GLU A 62 14.59 -0.57 -0.73
C GLU A 62 13.69 -1.76 -0.36
N ARG A 63 12.94 -1.62 0.74
CA ARG A 63 11.98 -2.64 1.19
C ARG A 63 10.85 -2.84 0.19
N ALA A 64 10.40 -1.77 -0.48
CA ALA A 64 9.43 -1.83 -1.55
C ALA A 64 9.97 -2.61 -2.76
N LEU A 65 11.21 -2.37 -3.16
CA LEU A 65 11.88 -3.12 -4.24
C LEU A 65 11.97 -4.61 -3.92
N ILE A 66 12.41 -4.96 -2.70
CA ILE A 66 12.46 -6.35 -2.23
C ILE A 66 11.07 -7.00 -2.28
N ALA A 67 10.04 -6.30 -1.79
CA ALA A 67 8.67 -6.80 -1.81
C ALA A 67 8.13 -7.00 -3.23
N VAL A 68 8.42 -6.06 -4.14
CA VAL A 68 8.00 -6.15 -5.55
C VAL A 68 8.68 -7.31 -6.25
N ARG A 69 9.99 -7.50 -6.08
CA ARG A 69 10.72 -8.64 -6.67
C ARG A 69 10.23 -9.98 -6.15
N ALA A 70 10.05 -10.09 -4.83
CA ALA A 70 9.48 -11.28 -4.22
C ALA A 70 8.06 -11.59 -4.73
N ALA A 71 7.28 -10.54 -5.05
CA ALA A 71 5.96 -10.70 -5.66
C ALA A 71 6.03 -11.15 -7.13
N GLN A 72 7.02 -10.70 -7.89
CA GLN A 72 7.24 -11.18 -9.26
C GLN A 72 7.59 -12.68 -9.25
N ASP A 73 8.52 -13.11 -8.40
CA ASP A 73 8.89 -14.52 -8.24
C ASP A 73 7.71 -15.39 -7.76
N LEU A 74 6.85 -14.83 -6.92
CA LEU A 74 5.63 -15.51 -6.49
C LEU A 74 4.65 -15.66 -7.66
N ALA A 75 4.38 -14.58 -8.39
CA ALA A 75 3.48 -14.60 -9.53
C ALA A 75 3.96 -15.56 -10.62
N GLN A 76 5.26 -15.62 -10.91
CA GLN A 76 5.83 -16.54 -11.89
C GLN A 76 5.59 -18.01 -11.52
N ARG A 77 5.68 -18.34 -10.22
CA ARG A 77 5.41 -19.70 -9.73
C ARG A 77 3.93 -20.05 -9.71
N HIS A 78 3.05 -19.05 -9.68
CA HIS A 78 1.60 -19.20 -9.48
C HIS A 78 0.80 -18.73 -10.70
N ASP A 79 1.33 -18.94 -11.91
CA ASP A 79 0.65 -18.64 -13.19
C ASP A 79 0.09 -17.20 -13.25
N GLY A 80 0.93 -16.23 -12.87
CA GLY A 80 0.60 -14.81 -12.88
C GLY A 80 -0.28 -14.34 -11.72
N LYS A 81 -0.55 -15.18 -10.70
CA LYS A 81 -1.40 -14.82 -9.55
C LYS A 81 -0.58 -14.68 -8.26
N LEU A 82 -0.91 -13.69 -7.43
CA LEU A 82 -0.29 -13.54 -6.10
C LEU A 82 -1.02 -14.33 -5.00
N VAL A 83 -2.27 -14.69 -5.25
CA VAL A 83 -3.06 -15.57 -4.41
C VAL A 83 -3.77 -16.57 -5.31
N GLU A 84 -3.43 -17.84 -5.17
CA GLU A 84 -4.14 -18.90 -5.87
C GLU A 84 -5.54 -19.08 -5.25
N ALA A 85 -6.57 -18.84 -6.06
CA ALA A 85 -7.97 -18.99 -5.69
C ALA A 85 -8.87 -19.04 -6.94
N SER A 86 -10.08 -19.58 -6.78
CA SER A 86 -11.08 -19.70 -7.85
C SER A 86 -11.77 -18.38 -8.22
N SER A 87 -11.70 -17.37 -7.36
CA SER A 87 -12.30 -16.05 -7.57
C SER A 87 -11.61 -14.97 -6.75
N LEU A 88 -11.84 -13.70 -7.09
CA LEU A 88 -11.35 -12.58 -6.28
C LEU A 88 -11.90 -12.60 -4.84
N LYS A 89 -13.15 -13.03 -4.66
CA LYS A 89 -13.73 -13.18 -3.32
C LYS A 89 -12.94 -14.23 -2.52
N ALA A 90 -12.70 -15.41 -3.11
CA ALA A 90 -11.93 -16.46 -2.49
C ALA A 90 -10.47 -16.03 -2.19
N ALA A 91 -9.82 -15.29 -3.09
CA ALA A 91 -8.49 -14.73 -2.86
C ALA A 91 -8.47 -13.76 -1.66
N ARG A 92 -9.45 -12.85 -1.59
CA ARG A 92 -9.61 -11.91 -0.48
C ARG A 92 -9.88 -12.62 0.84
N ASP A 93 -10.70 -13.66 0.82
CA ASP A 93 -11.03 -14.45 1.99
C ASP A 93 -9.78 -15.22 2.46
N ARG A 94 -9.07 -15.91 1.57
CA ARG A 94 -7.81 -16.60 1.89
C ARG A 94 -6.78 -15.66 2.50
N TYR A 95 -6.59 -14.48 1.91
CA TYR A 95 -5.67 -13.49 2.45
C TYR A 95 -6.11 -12.97 3.82
N ARG A 96 -7.41 -12.70 4.03
CA ARG A 96 -7.94 -12.25 5.33
C ARG A 96 -7.74 -13.32 6.41
N HIS A 97 -8.03 -14.58 6.13
CA HIS A 97 -7.83 -15.68 7.08
C HIS A 97 -6.35 -15.83 7.44
N THR A 98 -5.46 -15.72 6.46
CA THR A 98 -4.01 -15.79 6.72
C THR A 98 -3.54 -14.60 7.56
N CYS A 99 -4.03 -13.39 7.28
CA CYS A 99 -3.77 -12.22 8.13
C CYS A 99 -4.21 -12.47 9.58
N ALA A 100 -5.42 -13.01 9.78
CA ALA A 100 -5.95 -13.30 11.11
C ALA A 100 -5.12 -14.36 11.85
N ALA A 101 -4.71 -15.43 11.16
CA ALA A 101 -3.83 -16.47 11.70
C ALA A 101 -2.45 -15.91 12.11
N CYS A 102 -1.99 -14.85 11.46
CA CYS A 102 -0.78 -14.12 11.81
C CYS A 102 -0.99 -12.99 12.84
N GLY A 103 -2.17 -12.89 13.45
CA GLY A 103 -2.48 -11.89 14.49
C GLY A 103 -2.90 -10.50 13.97
N LEU A 104 -3.02 -10.31 12.65
CA LEU A 104 -3.55 -9.08 12.06
C LEU A 104 -5.09 -9.10 12.10
N VAL A 105 -5.66 -8.78 13.26
CA VAL A 105 -7.09 -8.76 13.55
C VAL A 105 -7.54 -7.43 14.17
N GLY A 106 -8.84 -7.14 14.14
CA GLY A 106 -9.42 -5.95 14.77
C GLY A 106 -8.77 -4.64 14.29
N ASP A 107 -8.32 -3.81 15.23
CA ASP A 107 -7.66 -2.52 14.96
C ASP A 107 -6.32 -2.64 14.23
N VAL A 108 -5.69 -3.82 14.29
CA VAL A 108 -4.43 -4.15 13.60
C VAL A 108 -4.65 -5.11 12.43
N ALA A 109 -5.86 -5.17 11.88
CA ALA A 109 -6.14 -5.90 10.64
C ALA A 109 -5.20 -5.48 9.49
N SER A 110 -5.20 -6.21 8.37
CA SER A 110 -4.30 -5.95 7.23
C SER A 110 -4.36 -4.50 6.69
N HIS A 111 -5.45 -3.77 6.94
CA HIS A 111 -5.55 -2.35 6.61
C HIS A 111 -4.67 -1.45 7.48
N GLY A 112 -4.29 -1.90 8.68
CA GLY A 112 -3.28 -1.28 9.55
C GLY A 112 -1.90 -1.16 8.91
N LEU A 113 -1.53 -2.07 8.00
CA LEU A 113 -0.30 -1.94 7.21
C LEU A 113 -0.32 -0.70 6.31
N ARG A 114 -1.51 -0.38 5.77
CA ARG A 114 -1.72 0.84 4.98
C ARG A 114 -1.73 2.09 5.86
N TYR A 115 -2.21 2.00 7.10
CA TYR A 115 -2.07 3.09 8.08
C TYR A 115 -0.59 3.37 8.37
N ALA A 116 0.20 2.33 8.68
CA ALA A 116 1.63 2.49 8.93
C ALA A 116 2.36 3.15 7.74
N TRP A 117 2.06 2.73 6.51
CA TRP A 117 2.58 3.39 5.31
C TRP A 117 2.16 4.87 5.22
N ALA A 118 0.90 5.19 5.48
CA ALA A 118 0.38 6.55 5.40
C ALA A 118 1.05 7.48 6.42
N GLN A 119 1.32 6.96 7.62
CA GLN A 119 2.03 7.69 8.67
C GLN A 119 3.49 7.96 8.29
N ASP A 120 4.19 6.98 7.71
CA ASP A 120 5.55 7.19 7.19
C ASP A 120 5.57 8.20 6.06
N ARG A 121 4.57 8.15 5.16
CA ARG A 121 4.47 9.10 4.05
C ARG A 121 4.19 10.52 4.54
N TYR A 122 3.31 10.69 5.53
CA TYR A 122 3.08 11.98 6.16
C TYR A 122 4.37 12.55 6.77
N ARG A 123 5.10 11.74 7.56
CA ARG A 123 6.40 12.17 8.12
C ARG A 123 7.41 12.53 7.03
N ALA A 124 7.43 11.78 5.92
CA ALA A 124 8.29 12.11 4.79
C ALA A 124 7.92 13.46 4.17
N TYR A 125 6.64 13.76 3.96
CA TYR A 125 6.22 15.10 3.52
C TYR A 125 6.61 16.20 4.50
N GLN A 126 6.50 15.97 5.81
CA GLN A 126 6.96 16.94 6.80
C GLN A 126 8.48 17.19 6.69
N ARG A 127 9.29 16.13 6.54
CA ARG A 127 10.75 16.27 6.32
C ARG A 127 11.11 16.92 4.99
N GLU A 128 10.26 16.79 3.98
CA GLU A 128 10.36 17.48 2.69
C GLU A 128 9.99 18.98 2.82
N GLY A 129 9.57 19.46 3.99
CA GLY A 129 9.25 20.87 4.27
C GLY A 129 7.81 21.26 3.95
N PHE A 130 6.91 20.30 3.70
CA PHE A 130 5.51 20.62 3.47
C PHE A 130 4.78 20.95 4.78
N GLU A 131 4.05 22.05 4.77
CA GLU A 131 3.12 22.42 5.83
C GLU A 131 2.11 21.27 6.11
N PRO A 132 1.69 21.08 7.38
CA PRO A 132 0.81 19.95 7.76
C PRO A 132 -0.45 19.81 6.90
N ALA A 133 -1.07 20.92 6.50
CA ALA A 133 -2.25 20.91 5.64
C ALA A 133 -1.95 20.38 4.23
N GLU A 134 -0.82 20.78 3.65
CA GLU A 134 -0.38 20.35 2.32
C GLU A 134 0.11 18.89 2.34
N ALA A 135 0.84 18.49 3.38
CA ALA A 135 1.24 17.11 3.60
C ALA A 135 0.02 16.17 3.68
N VAL A 136 -1.04 16.58 4.40
CA VAL A 136 -2.31 15.85 4.45
C VAL A 136 -3.01 15.81 3.08
N ARG A 137 -3.00 16.92 2.34
CA ARG A 137 -3.61 17.00 0.99
C ARG A 137 -2.96 16.01 0.05
N ARG A 138 -1.62 16.02 -0.03
CA ARG A 138 -0.83 15.10 -0.86
C ARG A 138 -1.00 13.65 -0.45
N LEU A 139 -0.97 13.37 0.86
CA LEU A 139 -1.24 12.02 1.37
C LEU A 139 -2.65 11.54 0.98
N SER A 140 -3.64 12.43 0.98
CA SER A 140 -5.00 12.10 0.55
C SER A 140 -5.06 11.68 -0.92
N GLU A 141 -4.27 12.34 -1.78
CA GLU A 141 -4.12 12.00 -3.19
C GLU A 141 -3.39 10.67 -3.37
N ASP A 142 -2.27 10.48 -2.66
CA ASP A 142 -1.52 9.22 -2.62
C ASP A 142 -2.43 8.03 -2.24
N LEU A 143 -3.33 8.22 -1.27
CA LEU A 143 -4.29 7.21 -0.83
C LEU A 143 -5.47 7.00 -1.80
N GLY A 144 -5.58 7.81 -2.86
CA GLY A 144 -6.66 7.77 -3.83
C GLY A 144 -8.01 8.26 -3.26
N HIS A 145 -7.97 9.18 -2.29
CA HIS A 145 -9.18 9.82 -1.74
C HIS A 145 -9.46 11.19 -2.39
N GLY A 146 -8.54 11.71 -3.18
CA GLY A 146 -8.58 13.08 -3.72
C GLY A 146 -8.20 14.13 -2.67
N SER A 147 -7.92 15.36 -3.10
CA SER A 147 -7.42 16.44 -2.23
C SER A 147 -8.42 16.93 -1.17
N GLY A 148 -9.73 16.78 -1.41
CA GLY A 148 -10.80 17.27 -0.52
C GLY A 148 -11.08 16.43 0.73
N ARG A 149 -10.33 15.34 0.99
CA ARG A 149 -10.60 14.39 2.08
C ARG A 149 -9.64 14.49 3.27
N GLY A 150 -8.95 15.61 3.42
CA GLY A 150 -7.93 15.80 4.47
C GLY A 150 -8.41 15.57 5.91
N ARG A 151 -9.64 15.98 6.27
CA ARG A 151 -10.22 15.70 7.60
C ARG A 151 -10.33 14.18 7.85
N TYR A 152 -10.80 13.44 6.85
CA TYR A 152 -10.91 11.98 6.94
C TYR A 152 -9.55 11.30 7.06
N VAL A 153 -8.56 11.76 6.29
CA VAL A 153 -7.18 11.24 6.37
C VAL A 153 -6.60 11.45 7.77
N ARG A 154 -6.76 12.64 8.37
CA ARG A 154 -6.31 12.91 9.75
C ARG A 154 -6.97 11.99 10.78
N MET A 155 -8.29 11.87 10.74
CA MET A 155 -9.04 11.10 11.73
C MET A 155 -8.81 9.58 11.64
N VAL A 156 -8.47 9.07 10.45
CA VAL A 156 -8.41 7.62 10.20
C VAL A 156 -6.99 7.13 9.96
N TYR A 157 -6.26 7.75 9.04
CA TYR A 157 -4.93 7.27 8.64
C TYR A 157 -3.80 7.81 9.53
N LEU A 158 -3.98 9.01 10.08
CA LEU A 158 -3.00 9.65 10.98
C LEU A 158 -3.43 9.58 12.46
N ARG A 159 -4.46 8.78 12.77
CA ARG A 159 -4.93 8.61 14.14
C ARG A 159 -3.80 8.15 15.04
N GLY A 160 -3.59 8.86 16.15
CA GLY A 160 -2.57 8.52 17.14
C GLY A 160 -1.15 8.95 16.78
N MET A 161 -0.93 9.60 15.63
CA MET A 161 0.31 10.34 15.41
C MET A 161 0.34 11.55 16.35
N ARG A 162 1.40 11.67 17.13
CA ARG A 162 1.74 12.92 17.80
C ARG A 162 2.50 13.77 16.79
N ASP A 163 2.16 15.03 16.69
CA ASP A 163 3.02 15.98 15.98
C ASP A 163 4.33 16.04 16.78
N GLU A 164 5.45 15.69 16.15
CA GLU A 164 6.77 16.01 16.68
C GLU A 164 6.91 17.52 16.50
N ALA A 165 6.59 18.26 17.57
CA ALA A 165 6.82 19.69 17.70
C ALA A 165 8.29 19.96 18.02
#